data_AF-A0A3N9TVJ6-F1
#
_entry.id   AF-A0A3N9TVJ6-F1
#
_cell.length_a   1.000
_cell.length_b   1.000
_cell.length_c   1.000
_cell.angle_alpha   90.00
_cell.angle_beta   90.00
_cell.angle_gamma   90.00
#
_symmetry.space_group_name_H-M   'P 1'
#
loop_
_entity.id
_entity.type
_entity.pdbx_description
1 polymer ?
#
loop_
_entity_poly.entity_id
_entity_poly.type
_entity_poly.pdbx_seq_one_letter_code
_entity_poly.pdbx_strand_id
1 'polypeptide(L)'
;NLTDDTSESGISAVVDADSDANTISESAANGTEVQITGLATDADATDTVTYSLSDDYNGAFTIDATTGVVTVADNTQLDYESDTAPTIEITATSSDGTSSTATFTINLTD
;
A
#
# COMPACT_ATOMS: atom_id res chain seq x y z
N ASN A 1 -18.53 7.36 -37.32
CA ASN A 1 -17.27 6.62 -37.17
C ASN A 1 -17.16 6.31 -35.69
N LEU A 2 -17.44 5.06 -35.34
CA LEU A 2 -17.32 4.47 -34.01
C LEU A 2 -15.79 4.32 -33.77
N THR A 3 -15.16 4.58 -32.63
CA THR A 3 -15.57 4.60 -31.22
C THR A 3 -14.69 5.62 -30.51
N ASP A 4 -15.27 6.37 -29.59
CA ASP A 4 -14.52 7.02 -28.51
C ASP A 4 -13.80 5.90 -27.74
N ASP A 5 -12.48 5.79 -27.91
CA ASP A 5 -11.66 4.82 -27.22
C ASP A 5 -11.29 5.37 -25.84
N THR A 6 -12.30 5.41 -24.97
CA THR A 6 -12.17 5.69 -23.54
C THR A 6 -12.29 4.41 -22.73
N SER A 7 -11.92 3.26 -23.31
CA SER A 7 -12.06 1.93 -22.71
C SER A 7 -10.77 1.11 -22.79
N GLU A 8 -9.62 1.71 -22.51
CA GLU A 8 -8.53 0.93 -21.93
C GLU A 8 -8.89 0.70 -20.46
N SER A 9 -9.12 -0.55 -20.09
CA SER A 9 -9.60 -0.94 -18.77
C SER A 9 -8.46 -0.90 -17.77
N GLY A 10 -7.92 0.29 -17.50
CA GLY A 10 -6.74 0.47 -16.66
C GLY A 10 -6.96 -0.03 -15.23
N ILE A 11 -5.83 -0.29 -14.56
CA ILE A 11 -5.77 -0.74 -13.17
C ILE A 11 -6.77 -0.02 -12.24
N SER A 12 -7.42 -0.79 -11.37
CA SER A 12 -8.36 -0.25 -10.38
C SER A 12 -7.69 0.69 -9.39
N ALA A 13 -8.50 1.41 -8.61
CA ALA A 13 -8.00 2.09 -7.42
C ALA A 13 -7.33 1.07 -6.46
N VAL A 14 -6.24 1.50 -5.81
CA VAL A 14 -5.65 0.74 -4.71
C VAL A 14 -6.59 0.80 -3.50
N VAL A 15 -6.88 -0.36 -2.94
CA VAL A 15 -7.65 -0.51 -1.70
C VAL A 15 -6.84 -1.29 -0.67
N ASP A 16 -7.25 -1.20 0.59
CA ASP A 16 -6.79 -2.14 1.62
C ASP A 16 -7.63 -3.42 1.52
N ALA A 17 -6.98 -4.56 1.33
CA ALA A 17 -7.60 -5.87 1.31
C ALA A 17 -7.56 -6.57 2.67
N ASP A 18 -6.83 -6.01 3.65
CA ASP A 18 -6.95 -6.41 5.04
C ASP A 18 -8.22 -5.77 5.64
N SER A 19 -8.94 -6.52 6.46
CA SER A 19 -10.18 -6.05 7.11
C SER A 19 -9.98 -5.63 8.56
N ASP A 20 -8.82 -5.93 9.13
CA ASP A 20 -8.46 -5.52 10.49
C ASP A 20 -8.14 -4.03 10.54
N ALA A 21 -8.06 -3.47 11.75
CA ALA A 21 -7.70 -2.07 11.91
C ALA A 21 -6.20 -1.87 11.69
N ASN A 22 -5.84 -0.85 10.91
CA ASN A 22 -4.48 -0.44 10.59
C ASN A 22 -3.84 0.19 11.84
N THR A 23 -3.55 -0.63 12.84
CA THR A 23 -3.12 -0.22 14.19
C THR A 23 -2.02 -1.15 14.67
N ILE A 24 -0.90 -0.56 15.10
CA ILE A 24 0.26 -1.30 15.64
C ILE A 24 0.78 -0.57 16.89
N SER A 25 1.49 -1.29 17.75
CA SER A 25 2.26 -0.62 18.82
C SER A 25 3.47 0.09 18.23
N GLU A 26 3.85 1.24 18.80
CA GLU A 26 5.13 1.90 18.48
C GLU A 26 6.34 0.99 18.76
N SER A 27 6.18 0.01 19.67
CA SER A 27 7.20 -1.00 19.99
C SER A 27 7.19 -2.22 19.06
N ALA A 28 6.37 -2.20 18.00
CA ALA A 28 6.29 -3.28 17.01
C ALA A 28 7.69 -3.64 16.49
N ALA A 29 7.98 -4.94 16.39
CA ALA A 29 9.26 -5.40 15.87
C ALA A 29 9.31 -5.27 14.34
N ASN A 30 10.50 -5.15 13.76
CA ASN A 30 10.66 -5.24 12.30
C ASN A 30 10.08 -6.57 11.79
N GLY A 31 9.34 -6.52 10.69
CA GLY A 31 8.56 -7.63 10.13
C GLY A 31 7.14 -7.76 10.69
N THR A 32 6.71 -6.93 11.64
CA THR A 32 5.30 -6.89 12.07
C THR A 32 4.43 -6.39 10.92
N GLU A 33 3.35 -7.11 10.60
CA GLU A 33 2.34 -6.67 9.64
C GLU A 33 1.55 -5.49 10.22
N VAL A 34 1.28 -4.49 9.39
CA VAL A 34 0.58 -3.26 9.83
C VAL A 34 -0.93 -3.32 9.61
N GLN A 35 -1.43 -4.52 9.30
CA GLN A 35 -2.80 -4.76 8.86
C GLN A 35 -3.19 -3.94 7.63
N ILE A 36 -2.25 -3.76 6.70
CA ILE A 36 -2.50 -3.18 5.38
C ILE A 36 -2.03 -4.18 4.33
N THR A 37 -2.93 -4.56 3.43
CA THR A 37 -2.60 -5.29 2.21
C THR A 37 -3.05 -4.49 1.01
N GLY A 38 -2.12 -3.81 0.33
CA GLY A 38 -2.42 -3.05 -0.88
C GLY A 38 -2.93 -3.97 -1.99
N LEU A 39 -4.09 -3.65 -2.56
CA LEU A 39 -4.68 -4.42 -3.64
C LEU A 39 -5.21 -3.52 -4.75
N ALA A 40 -4.84 -3.84 -5.98
CA ALA A 40 -5.51 -3.34 -7.17
C ALA A 40 -5.64 -4.48 -8.20
N THR A 41 -6.62 -4.37 -9.09
CA THR A 41 -6.88 -5.36 -10.13
C THR A 41 -6.90 -4.70 -11.49
N ASP A 42 -6.34 -5.37 -12.48
CA ASP A 42 -6.54 -5.05 -13.88
C ASP A 42 -7.67 -5.93 -14.45
N ALA A 43 -8.47 -5.39 -15.38
CA ALA A 43 -9.52 -6.18 -16.03
C ALA A 43 -8.97 -7.17 -17.06
N ASP A 44 -7.76 -6.91 -17.57
CA ASP A 44 -7.08 -7.82 -18.48
C ASP A 44 -6.38 -8.93 -17.69
N ALA A 45 -6.90 -10.16 -17.79
CA ALA A 45 -6.46 -11.28 -16.96
C ALA A 45 -5.03 -11.77 -17.23
N THR A 46 -4.39 -11.26 -18.29
CA THR A 46 -2.98 -11.53 -18.58
C THR A 46 -2.03 -10.56 -17.89
N ASP A 47 -2.54 -9.46 -17.36
CA ASP A 47 -1.73 -8.48 -16.66
C ASP A 47 -1.51 -8.85 -15.20
N THR A 48 -0.35 -8.45 -14.70
CA THR A 48 0.06 -8.66 -13.31
C THR A 48 0.23 -7.30 -12.64
N VAL A 49 -0.25 -7.19 -11.40
CA VAL A 49 -0.08 -5.99 -10.57
C VAL A 49 1.08 -6.18 -9.60
N THR A 50 1.94 -5.17 -9.51
CA THR A 50 3.03 -5.09 -8.52
C THR A 50 2.88 -3.86 -7.65
N TYR A 51 3.45 -3.91 -6.44
CA TYR A 51 3.27 -2.88 -5.42
C TYR A 51 4.60 -2.28 -4.96
N SER A 52 4.59 -0.99 -4.66
CA SER A 52 5.71 -0.26 -4.03
C SER A 52 5.19 0.84 -3.12
N LEU A 53 6.03 1.31 -2.19
CA LEU A 53 5.75 2.52 -1.42
C LEU A 53 6.40 3.72 -2.11
N SER A 54 5.61 4.70 -2.52
CA SER A 54 6.10 6.01 -2.99
C SER A 54 6.35 6.97 -1.82
N ASP A 55 5.70 6.72 -0.69
CA ASP A 55 6.04 7.25 0.64
C ASP A 55 6.02 6.08 1.64
N ASP A 56 7.17 5.82 2.27
CA ASP A 56 7.41 4.73 3.21
C ASP A 56 7.54 5.21 4.67
N TYR A 57 7.16 6.46 4.94
CA TYR A 57 7.33 7.13 6.22
C TYR A 57 8.78 7.12 6.69
N ASN A 58 9.67 7.74 5.90
CA ASN A 58 11.11 7.83 6.19
C ASN A 58 11.77 6.45 6.38
N GLY A 59 11.33 5.43 5.63
CA GLY A 59 11.85 4.07 5.69
C GLY A 59 11.30 3.19 6.83
N ALA A 60 10.29 3.65 7.57
CA ALA A 60 9.70 2.87 8.66
C ALA A 60 8.96 1.63 8.16
N PHE A 61 8.43 1.66 6.94
CA PHE A 61 7.61 0.59 6.36
C PHE A 61 8.19 0.04 5.06
N THR A 62 7.83 -1.19 4.75
CA THR A 62 8.10 -1.83 3.45
C THR A 62 6.88 -2.61 2.99
N ILE A 63 6.78 -2.85 1.69
CA ILE A 63 5.70 -3.61 1.08
C ILE A 63 6.28 -4.77 0.27
N ASP A 64 5.68 -5.95 0.41
CA ASP A 64 5.98 -7.06 -0.47
C ASP A 64 5.40 -6.78 -1.86
N ALA A 65 6.26 -6.70 -2.88
CA ALA A 65 5.90 -6.25 -4.21
C ALA A 65 4.90 -7.17 -4.95
N THR A 66 4.70 -8.41 -4.47
CA THR A 66 3.82 -9.40 -5.11
C THR A 66 2.50 -9.54 -4.36
N THR A 67 2.55 -9.54 -3.02
CA THR A 67 1.39 -9.79 -2.16
C THR A 67 0.71 -8.51 -1.68
N GLY A 68 1.41 -7.37 -1.72
CA GLY A 68 0.90 -6.09 -1.25
C GLY A 68 0.91 -5.93 0.28
N VAL A 69 1.39 -6.93 1.03
CA VAL A 69 1.45 -6.90 2.49
C VAL A 69 2.48 -5.88 2.95
N VAL A 70 2.06 -4.95 3.80
CA VAL A 70 2.93 -3.94 4.40
C VAL A 70 3.41 -4.40 5.77
N THR A 71 4.72 -4.24 6.02
CA THR A 71 5.36 -4.59 7.30
C THR A 71 6.27 -3.47 7.78
N VAL A 72 6.57 -3.48 9.08
CA VAL A 72 7.56 -2.59 9.71
C VAL A 72 8.96 -2.95 9.19
N ALA A 73 9.65 -2.02 8.56
CA ALA A 73 11.02 -2.17 8.07
C ALA A 73 12.05 -1.65 9.08
N ASP A 74 11.77 -0.51 9.71
CA ASP A 74 12.60 0.12 10.75
C ASP A 74 11.71 0.68 11.85
N ASN A 75 11.61 -0.06 12.96
CA ASN A 75 10.78 0.36 14.08
C ASN A 75 11.33 1.55 14.87
N THR A 76 12.59 1.95 14.65
CA THR A 76 13.17 3.10 15.37
C THR A 76 12.56 4.44 14.95
N GLN A 77 11.78 4.43 13.86
CA GLN A 77 11.04 5.56 13.33
C GLN A 77 9.63 5.69 13.93
N LEU A 78 9.17 4.69 14.68
CA LEU A 78 7.85 4.68 15.29
C LEU A 78 7.95 5.24 16.70
N ASP A 79 7.25 6.35 16.93
CA ASP A 79 7.23 7.06 18.20
C ASP A 79 5.86 7.74 18.33
N TYR A 80 5.02 7.19 19.20
CA TYR A 80 3.65 7.64 19.44
C TYR A 80 3.60 9.08 19.96
N GLU A 81 4.59 9.51 20.76
CA GLU A 81 4.67 10.88 21.25
C GLU A 81 5.02 11.88 20.14
N SER A 82 5.73 11.43 19.11
CA SER A 82 6.11 12.25 17.95
C SER A 82 5.03 12.31 16.89
N ASP A 83 4.49 11.15 16.48
CA ASP A 83 3.40 11.04 15.51
C ASP A 83 2.54 9.81 15.81
N THR A 84 1.29 10.05 16.19
CA THR A 84 0.33 8.99 16.50
C THR A 84 -0.24 8.29 15.27
N ALA A 85 -0.09 8.88 14.07
CA ALA A 85 -0.76 8.41 12.86
C ALA A 85 0.09 8.57 11.59
N PRO A 86 1.24 7.87 11.49
CA PRO A 86 2.04 7.79 10.27
C PRO A 86 1.20 7.44 9.03
N THR A 87 1.60 7.99 7.88
CA THR A 87 0.99 7.66 6.59
C THR A 87 2.00 7.04 5.63
N ILE A 88 1.53 6.14 4.79
CA ILE A 88 2.27 5.61 3.64
C ILE A 88 1.47 5.85 2.37
N GLU A 89 2.15 5.92 1.22
CA GLU A 89 1.51 5.93 -0.10
C GLU A 89 1.89 4.66 -0.86
N ILE A 90 0.90 3.81 -1.14
CA ILE A 90 1.07 2.62 -1.96
C ILE A 90 0.85 3.00 -3.42
N THR A 91 1.77 2.62 -4.28
CA THR A 91 1.61 2.61 -5.74
C THR A 91 1.43 1.18 -6.23
N ALA A 92 0.33 0.91 -6.93
CA ALA A 92 0.12 -0.32 -7.68
C ALA A 92 0.40 -0.06 -9.17
N THR A 93 1.14 -0.94 -9.82
CA THR A 93 1.50 -0.85 -11.25
C THR A 93 1.14 -2.13 -11.96
N SER A 94 0.30 -2.02 -13.00
CA SER A 94 -0.06 -3.12 -13.90
C SER A 94 1.04 -3.29 -14.97
N SER A 95 1.19 -4.50 -15.51
CA SER A 95 2.19 -4.81 -16.53
C SER A 95 1.96 -4.12 -17.88
N ASP A 96 0.75 -3.61 -18.11
CA ASP A 96 0.40 -2.76 -19.25
C ASP A 96 0.98 -1.33 -19.14
N GLY A 97 1.51 -0.97 -17.95
CA GLY A 97 2.12 0.32 -17.64
C GLY A 97 1.18 1.32 -16.96
N THR A 98 -0.09 0.96 -16.72
CA THR A 98 -1.01 1.77 -15.93
C THR A 98 -0.69 1.67 -14.44
N SER A 99 -0.97 2.72 -13.68
CA SER A 99 -0.72 2.76 -12.24
C SER A 99 -1.81 3.50 -11.48
N SER A 100 -1.94 3.17 -10.19
CA SER A 100 -2.82 3.84 -9.24
C SER A 100 -2.10 4.02 -7.91
N THR A 101 -2.46 5.05 -7.16
CA THR A 101 -1.91 5.32 -5.82
C THR A 101 -3.01 5.53 -4.79
N ALA A 102 -2.72 5.16 -3.54
CA ALA A 102 -3.57 5.49 -2.39
C ALA A 102 -2.73 5.68 -1.12
N THR A 103 -3.14 6.65 -0.30
CA THR A 103 -2.56 6.91 1.01
C THR A 103 -3.31 6.16 2.08
N PHE A 104 -2.58 5.49 2.97
CA PHE A 104 -3.11 4.78 4.13
C PHE A 104 -2.52 5.34 5.41
N THR A 105 -3.35 5.43 6.45
CA THR A 105 -2.93 5.82 7.80
C THR A 105 -2.73 4.58 8.64
N ILE A 106 -1.64 4.54 9.40
CA ILE A 106 -1.33 3.52 10.39
C ILE A 106 -1.40 4.20 11.74
N ASN A 107 -2.28 3.75 12.63
CA ASN A 107 -2.40 4.31 13.97
C ASN A 107 -1.40 3.62 14.90
N LEU A 108 -0.63 4.40 15.64
CA LEU A 108 0.25 3.87 16.68
C LEU A 108 -0.50 3.76 18.01
N THR A 109 -0.06 2.83 18.86
CA THR A 109 -0.41 2.76 20.28
C THR A 109 0.86 2.72 21.12
N ASP A 110 0.80 3.30 22.31
CA ASP A 110 1.77 3.12 23.41
C ASP A 110 1.87 1.62 23.79
#